data_AF-A0A2N2CJD5-F1
#
_entry.id   AF-A0A2N2CJD5-F1
#
_cell.length_a   1.000
_cell.length_b   1.000
_cell.length_c   1.000
_cell.angle_alpha   90.00
_cell.angle_beta   90.00
_cell.angle_gamma   90.00
#
_symmetry.space_group_name_H-M   'P 1'
#
loop_
_entity.id
_entity.type
_entity.pdbx_description
1 polymer ?
#
loop_
_entity_poly.entity_id
_entity_poly.type
_entity_poly.pdbx_seq_one_letter_code
_entity_poly.pdbx_strand_id
1 'polypeptide(L)'
;ESMCHVEVMENLMGIRWTKLLVNATFSGMSACLGCTFGDILDNPKAMDCVKHIANETIKLGKAANIKMEPMHGFDLGGLLSFETKAEMDSKDPIYNKMWGPHRKLKASMLQDLEKGRKTEIGAINGVVCDFGDKYGIETPVNDQVVEIVRGIESGKYNYVFENLDLFNVPEVK
;
A
#
# COMPACT_ATOMS: atom_id res chain seq x y z
N GLU A 1 18.45 26.03 19.91
CA GLU A 1 18.26 25.33 18.62
C GLU A 1 16.77 25.04 18.44
N SER A 2 16.19 25.33 17.27
CA SER A 2 14.85 24.87 16.90
C SER A 2 14.99 23.54 16.16
N MET A 3 14.49 22.46 16.75
CA MET A 3 14.74 21.10 16.23
C MET A 3 13.95 20.76 14.97
N CYS A 4 12.76 21.33 14.74
CA CYS A 4 11.92 21.14 13.54
C CYS A 4 10.71 22.11 13.62
N HIS A 5 9.98 22.31 12.51
CA HIS A 5 8.62 22.86 12.54
C HIS A 5 7.65 21.85 13.20
N VAL A 6 6.76 22.33 14.06
CA VAL A 6 5.75 21.50 14.76
C VAL A 6 4.39 22.14 14.56
N GLU A 7 3.40 21.31 14.22
CA GLU A 7 2.01 21.70 14.06
C GLU A 7 1.14 20.78 14.94
N VAL A 8 0.16 21.35 15.64
CA VAL A 8 -0.82 20.58 16.41
C VAL A 8 -1.95 20.16 15.48
N MET A 9 -2.24 18.87 15.42
CA MET A 9 -3.30 18.32 14.60
C MET A 9 -4.33 17.59 15.47
N GLU A 10 -5.61 17.82 15.21
CA GLU A 10 -6.71 17.27 16.02
C GLU A 10 -7.13 15.85 15.60
N ASN A 11 -6.86 15.47 14.35
CA ASN A 11 -7.27 14.17 13.79
C ASN A 11 -6.08 13.23 13.56
N LEU A 12 -5.47 12.78 14.65
CA LEU A 12 -4.33 11.85 14.60
C LEU A 12 -4.68 10.55 13.86
N MET A 13 -5.89 10.02 14.05
CA MET A 13 -6.31 8.77 13.42
C MET A 13 -6.41 8.90 11.90
N GLY A 14 -6.94 10.02 11.41
CA GLY A 14 -6.98 10.32 9.98
C GLY A 14 -5.60 10.36 9.35
N ILE A 15 -4.63 11.02 10.00
CA ILE A 15 -3.25 11.10 9.53
C ILE A 15 -2.60 9.72 9.48
N ARG A 16 -2.78 8.92 10.54
CA ARG A 16 -2.25 7.56 10.62
C ARG A 16 -2.83 6.67 9.51
N TRP A 17 -4.13 6.80 9.22
CA TRP A 17 -4.77 6.01 8.17
C TRP A 17 -4.31 6.43 6.77
N THR A 18 -4.15 7.73 6.51
CA THR A 18 -3.56 8.21 5.26
C THR A 18 -2.12 7.71 5.09
N LYS A 19 -1.33 7.72 6.17
CA LYS A 19 0.04 7.19 6.13
C LYS A 19 0.08 5.67 5.95
N LEU A 20 -0.84 4.95 6.59
CA LEU A 20 -1.03 3.51 6.43
C LEU A 20 -1.29 3.18 4.96
N LEU A 21 -2.22 3.89 4.29
CA LEU A 21 -2.51 3.72 2.87
C LEU A 21 -1.27 3.85 1.98
N VAL A 22 -0.47 4.89 2.20
CA VAL A 22 0.75 5.14 1.41
C VAL A 22 1.77 4.02 1.61
N ASN A 23 1.90 3.52 2.83
CA ASN A 23 2.87 2.47 3.12
C ASN A 23 2.37 1.09 2.65
N ALA A 24 1.09 0.77 2.85
CA ALA A 24 0.49 -0.51 2.47
C ALA A 24 0.62 -0.81 0.97
N THR A 25 0.51 0.23 0.14
CA THR A 25 0.64 0.12 -1.32
C THR A 25 2.07 -0.23 -1.74
N PHE A 26 2.97 0.76 -1.78
CA PHE A 26 4.29 0.57 -2.37
C PHE A 26 5.28 -0.17 -1.47
N SER A 27 5.13 -0.12 -0.14
CA SER A 27 6.10 -0.78 0.75
C SER A 27 5.95 -2.30 0.72
N GLY A 28 4.70 -2.78 0.84
CA GLY A 28 4.38 -4.20 0.72
C GLY A 28 4.70 -4.73 -0.68
N MET A 29 4.28 -4.03 -1.73
CA MET A 29 4.56 -4.47 -3.11
C MET A 29 6.06 -4.49 -3.43
N SER A 30 6.84 -3.48 -3.02
CA SER A 30 8.30 -3.46 -3.22
C SER A 30 8.97 -4.63 -2.49
N ALA A 31 8.51 -4.97 -1.28
CA ALA A 31 9.01 -6.10 -0.51
C ALA A 31 8.67 -7.45 -1.13
N CYS A 32 7.43 -7.64 -1.60
CA CYS A 32 7.02 -8.85 -2.30
C CYS A 32 7.86 -9.09 -3.56
N LEU A 33 8.08 -8.04 -4.35
CA LEU A 33 8.66 -8.15 -5.69
C LEU A 33 10.17 -7.92 -5.73
N GLY A 34 10.81 -7.57 -4.61
CA GLY A 34 12.24 -7.30 -4.58
C GLY A 34 12.68 -6.10 -5.43
N CYS A 35 11.79 -5.14 -5.70
CA CYS A 35 12.00 -4.11 -6.73
C CYS A 35 11.82 -2.67 -6.21
N THR A 36 12.13 -1.70 -7.07
CA THR A 36 11.96 -0.27 -6.78
C THR A 36 10.52 0.20 -7.05
N PHE A 37 10.15 1.38 -6.56
CA PHE A 37 8.85 1.97 -6.87
C PHE A 37 8.66 2.23 -8.36
N GLY A 38 9.73 2.49 -9.11
CA GLY A 38 9.70 2.64 -10.56
C GLY A 38 9.30 1.36 -11.27
N ASP A 39 9.85 0.22 -10.85
CA ASP A 39 9.52 -1.09 -11.43
C ASP A 39 8.04 -1.44 -11.23
N ILE A 40 7.46 -1.04 -10.10
CA ILE A 40 6.02 -1.17 -9.83
C ILE A 40 5.22 -0.25 -10.77
N LEU A 41 5.60 1.03 -10.85
CA LEU A 41 4.92 2.02 -11.70
C LEU A 41 4.93 1.66 -13.19
N ASP A 42 5.94 0.90 -13.65
CA ASP A 42 6.10 0.53 -15.05
C ASP A 42 5.44 -0.80 -15.42
N ASN A 43 4.92 -1.55 -14.43
CA ASN A 43 4.27 -2.83 -14.67
C ASN A 43 2.75 -2.74 -14.44
N PRO A 44 1.90 -2.99 -15.46
CA PRO A 44 0.45 -2.88 -15.33
C PRO A 44 -0.16 -3.75 -14.24
N LYS A 45 0.29 -5.02 -14.10
CA LYS A 45 -0.25 -5.94 -13.09
C LYS A 45 0.18 -5.52 -11.67
N ALA A 46 1.40 -5.03 -11.50
CA ALA A 46 1.85 -4.50 -10.21
C ALA A 46 1.09 -3.22 -9.83
N MET A 47 0.81 -2.35 -10.81
CA MET A 47 -0.02 -1.17 -10.61
C MET A 47 -1.46 -1.52 -10.26
N ASP A 48 -2.03 -2.56 -10.87
CA ASP A 48 -3.35 -3.04 -10.50
C ASP A 48 -3.36 -3.54 -9.05
N CYS A 49 -2.35 -4.30 -8.60
CA CYS A 49 -2.21 -4.68 -7.19
C CYS A 49 -2.18 -3.45 -6.27
N VAL A 50 -1.36 -2.44 -6.59
CA VAL A 50 -1.27 -1.18 -5.82
C VAL A 50 -2.61 -0.45 -5.73
N LYS A 51 -3.34 -0.37 -6.85
CA LYS A 51 -4.68 0.26 -6.91
C LYS A 51 -5.67 -0.49 -6.02
N HIS A 52 -5.71 -1.82 -6.09
CA HIS A 52 -6.58 -2.62 -5.22
C HIS A 52 -6.23 -2.46 -3.74
N ILE A 53 -4.95 -2.53 -3.36
CA ILE A 53 -4.49 -2.33 -1.98
C ILE A 53 -4.95 -0.97 -1.45
N ALA A 54 -4.80 0.10 -2.24
CA ALA A 54 -5.25 1.43 -1.87
C ALA A 54 -6.76 1.47 -1.68
N ASN A 55 -7.53 0.92 -2.62
CA ASN A 55 -8.98 0.96 -2.59
C ASN A 55 -9.57 0.16 -1.42
N GLU A 56 -9.03 -1.03 -1.13
CA GLU A 56 -9.35 -1.83 0.06
C GLU A 56 -9.13 -1.01 1.34
N THR A 57 -7.97 -0.36 1.46
CA THR A 57 -7.63 0.49 2.62
C THR A 57 -8.56 1.69 2.78
N ILE A 58 -8.98 2.32 1.67
CA ILE A 58 -9.92 3.45 1.69
C ILE A 58 -11.31 3.00 2.11
N LYS A 59 -11.80 1.88 1.54
CA LYS A 59 -13.12 1.32 1.87
C LYS A 59 -13.21 0.99 3.36
N LEU A 60 -12.14 0.43 3.94
CA LEU A 60 -12.06 0.17 5.37
C LEU A 60 -12.00 1.44 6.23
N GLY A 61 -11.26 2.46 5.79
CA GLY A 61 -11.26 3.77 6.46
C GLY A 61 -12.67 4.37 6.54
N LYS A 62 -13.42 4.30 5.42
CA LYS A 62 -14.84 4.72 5.36
C LYS A 62 -15.72 3.89 6.30
N ALA A 63 -15.61 2.56 6.25
CA ALA A 63 -16.40 1.66 7.12
C ALA A 63 -16.12 1.86 8.61
N ALA A 64 -14.87 2.19 8.95
CA ALA A 64 -14.45 2.49 10.32
C ALA A 64 -14.76 3.93 10.77
N ASN A 65 -15.42 4.75 9.93
CA ASN A 65 -15.70 6.16 10.16
C ASN A 65 -14.42 6.97 10.46
N ILE A 66 -13.30 6.61 9.82
CA ILE A 66 -12.03 7.33 9.90
C ILE A 66 -12.01 8.37 8.80
N LYS A 67 -12.09 9.65 9.18
CA LYS A 67 -11.87 10.75 8.25
C LYS A 67 -10.38 10.84 7.93
N MET A 68 -9.98 10.40 6.74
CA MET A 68 -8.61 10.53 6.25
C MET A 68 -8.22 12.00 6.11
N GLU A 69 -7.01 12.35 6.54
CA GLU A 69 -6.48 13.71 6.38
C GLU A 69 -5.67 13.82 5.08
N PRO A 70 -5.67 15.00 4.42
CA PRO A 70 -4.85 15.23 3.23
C PRO A 70 -3.35 15.02 3.50
N MET A 71 -2.64 14.47 2.53
CA MET A 71 -1.18 14.36 2.56
C MET A 71 -0.58 15.24 1.46
N HIS A 72 0.32 16.14 1.83
CA HIS A 72 0.91 17.13 0.91
C HIS A 72 -0.13 17.94 0.11
N GLY A 73 -1.29 18.23 0.72
CA GLY A 73 -2.40 18.96 0.09
C GLY A 73 -3.31 18.09 -0.79
N PHE A 74 -3.08 16.78 -0.88
CA PHE A 74 -3.91 15.86 -1.66
C PHE A 74 -4.78 14.99 -0.76
N ASP A 75 -6.09 14.96 -1.04
CA ASP A 75 -7.01 13.96 -0.47
C ASP A 75 -6.85 12.63 -1.20
N LEU A 76 -5.99 11.76 -0.67
CA LEU A 76 -5.71 10.46 -1.27
C LEU A 76 -6.93 9.54 -1.27
N GLY A 77 -7.80 9.67 -0.27
CA GLY A 77 -9.01 8.84 -0.15
C GLY A 77 -9.96 9.09 -1.31
N GLY A 78 -10.22 10.35 -1.63
CA GLY A 78 -11.03 10.72 -2.80
C GLY A 78 -10.33 10.44 -4.12
N LEU A 79 -9.04 10.77 -4.23
CA LEU A 79 -8.31 10.69 -5.50
C LEU A 79 -8.08 9.25 -5.98
N LEU A 80 -7.79 8.32 -5.05
CA LEU A 80 -7.35 6.95 -5.39
C LEU A 80 -8.47 5.92 -5.32
N SER A 81 -9.61 6.21 -4.68
CA SER A 81 -10.74 5.28 -4.67
C SER A 81 -11.34 5.11 -6.06
N PHE A 82 -11.89 3.91 -6.31
CA PHE A 82 -12.61 3.56 -7.52
C PHE A 82 -13.67 2.50 -7.23
N GLU A 83 -14.72 2.47 -8.06
CA GLU A 83 -15.73 1.42 -8.06
C GLU A 83 -15.83 0.70 -9.42
N THR A 84 -15.37 1.34 -10.50
CA THR A 84 -15.40 0.75 -11.86
C THR A 84 -13.99 0.60 -12.45
N LYS A 85 -13.84 -0.28 -13.45
CA LYS A 85 -12.55 -0.44 -14.15
C LYS A 85 -12.09 0.85 -14.82
N ALA A 86 -13.00 1.62 -15.41
CA ALA A 86 -12.67 2.91 -16.03
C ALA A 86 -12.13 3.93 -15.00
N GLU A 87 -12.71 3.97 -13.80
CA GLU A 87 -12.21 4.80 -12.71
C GLU A 87 -10.83 4.35 -12.25
N MET A 88 -10.64 3.04 -12.07
CA MET A 88 -9.35 2.45 -11.68
C MET A 88 -8.23 2.82 -12.67
N ASP A 89 -8.48 2.65 -13.97
CA ASP A 89 -7.49 2.94 -15.02
C ASP A 89 -7.20 4.44 -15.13
N SER A 90 -8.18 5.29 -14.82
CA SER A 90 -7.97 6.75 -14.79
C SER A 90 -7.01 7.22 -13.69
N LYS A 91 -6.64 6.34 -12.72
CA LYS A 91 -5.78 6.71 -11.59
C LYS A 91 -4.28 6.64 -11.91
N ASP A 92 -3.88 6.00 -12.99
CA ASP A 92 -2.45 5.79 -13.30
C ASP A 92 -1.63 7.10 -13.34
N PRO A 93 -2.12 8.21 -13.93
CA PRO A 93 -1.40 9.49 -13.90
C PRO A 93 -1.22 10.06 -12.49
N ILE A 94 -2.17 9.78 -11.60
CA ILE A 94 -2.18 10.24 -10.21
C ILE A 94 -1.07 9.53 -9.43
N TYR A 95 -0.96 8.21 -9.59
CA TYR A 95 0.13 7.42 -9.01
C TYR A 95 1.50 7.84 -9.55
N ASN A 96 1.61 8.03 -10.87
CA ASN A 96 2.85 8.52 -11.49
C ASN A 96 3.26 9.90 -10.97
N LYS A 97 2.31 10.81 -10.75
CA LYS A 97 2.61 12.13 -10.18
C LYS A 97 3.12 12.04 -8.74
N MET A 98 2.51 11.19 -7.91
CA MET A 98 2.82 11.10 -6.48
C MET A 98 4.06 10.25 -6.16
N TRP A 99 4.22 9.10 -6.79
CA TRP A 99 5.35 8.19 -6.56
C TRP A 99 6.46 8.32 -7.61
N GLY A 100 6.20 8.98 -8.74
CA GLY A 100 7.19 9.25 -9.80
C GLY A 100 8.50 9.87 -9.31
N PRO A 101 8.48 10.91 -8.47
CA PRO A 101 9.70 11.49 -7.89
C PRO A 101 10.51 10.50 -7.04
N HIS A 102 9.87 9.42 -6.59
CA HIS A 102 10.43 8.41 -5.69
C HIS A 102 10.76 7.08 -6.40
N ARG A 103 10.75 7.05 -7.74
CA ARG A 103 10.93 5.83 -8.54
C ARG A 103 12.17 5.01 -8.21
N LYS A 104 13.27 5.65 -7.81
CA LYS A 104 14.53 4.96 -7.46
C LYS A 104 14.52 4.34 -6.05
N LEU A 105 13.49 4.59 -5.24
CA LEU A 105 13.44 4.10 -3.86
C LEU A 105 13.09 2.62 -3.81
N LYS A 106 13.76 1.92 -2.91
CA LYS A 106 13.33 0.63 -2.34
C LYS A 106 12.67 0.88 -1.00
N ALA A 107 11.57 0.18 -0.72
CA ALA A 107 10.89 0.30 0.57
C ALA A 107 11.79 -0.08 1.75
N SER A 108 11.51 0.46 2.94
CA SER A 108 12.14 0.04 4.21
C SER A 108 11.99 -1.46 4.42
N MET A 109 10.77 -1.97 4.20
CA MET A 109 10.43 -3.39 4.30
C MET A 109 11.34 -4.27 3.43
N LEU A 110 11.57 -3.89 2.17
CA LEU A 110 12.49 -4.62 1.30
C LEU A 110 13.94 -4.57 1.83
N GLN A 111 14.39 -3.41 2.30
CA GLN A 111 15.73 -3.27 2.88
C GLN A 111 15.90 -4.09 4.17
N ASP A 112 14.83 -4.31 4.94
CA ASP A 112 14.84 -5.18 6.11
C ASP A 112 14.94 -6.65 5.71
N LEU A 113 14.21 -7.08 4.68
CA LEU A 113 14.34 -8.43 4.10
C LEU A 113 15.75 -8.68 3.56
N GLU A 114 16.34 -7.74 2.83
CA GLU A 114 17.72 -7.82 2.31
C GLU A 114 18.76 -7.99 3.44
N LYS A 115 18.43 -7.55 4.66
CA LYS A 115 19.29 -7.65 5.85
C LYS A 115 18.89 -8.81 6.77
N GLY A 116 17.94 -9.66 6.35
CA GLY A 116 17.45 -10.79 7.14
C GLY A 116 16.72 -10.39 8.43
N ARG A 117 16.09 -9.20 8.45
CA ARG A 117 15.30 -8.71 9.59
C ARG A 117 13.82 -8.94 9.37
N LYS A 118 13.08 -9.04 10.47
CA LYS A 118 11.62 -8.95 10.44
C LYS A 118 11.18 -7.57 10.01
N THR A 119 10.09 -7.53 9.26
CA THR A 119 9.48 -6.33 8.73
C THR A 119 8.30 -5.84 9.57
N GLU A 120 7.83 -4.64 9.26
CA GLU A 120 6.58 -4.09 9.77
C GLU A 120 5.30 -4.59 9.06
N ILE A 121 5.34 -5.69 8.28
CA ILE A 121 4.19 -6.14 7.46
C ILE A 121 2.89 -6.30 8.26
N GLY A 122 2.96 -6.87 9.48
CA GLY A 122 1.80 -7.05 10.34
C GLY A 122 1.22 -5.72 10.86
N ALA A 123 2.04 -4.68 10.96
CA ALA A 123 1.64 -3.35 11.41
C ALA A 123 1.20 -2.43 10.26
N ILE A 124 1.35 -2.88 9.00
CA ILE A 124 0.91 -2.17 7.79
C ILE A 124 -0.22 -2.95 7.12
N ASN A 125 0.07 -3.82 6.16
CA ASN A 125 -0.97 -4.55 5.42
C ASN A 125 -1.77 -5.47 6.37
N GLY A 126 -1.12 -6.03 7.40
CA GLY A 126 -1.81 -6.80 8.43
C GLY A 126 -2.91 -6.01 9.17
N VAL A 127 -2.71 -4.72 9.43
CA VAL A 127 -3.74 -3.86 10.03
C VAL A 127 -4.92 -3.65 9.08
N VAL A 128 -4.66 -3.59 7.77
CA VAL A 128 -5.72 -3.51 6.76
C VAL A 128 -6.53 -4.81 6.75
N CYS A 129 -5.88 -5.97 6.76
CA CYS A 129 -6.52 -7.28 6.86
C CYS A 129 -7.36 -7.42 8.15
N ASP A 130 -6.81 -7.04 9.30
CA ASP A 130 -7.51 -7.09 10.59
C ASP A 130 -8.78 -6.20 10.58
N PHE A 131 -8.73 -5.06 9.87
CA PHE A 131 -9.91 -4.23 9.65
C PHE A 131 -10.89 -4.88 8.68
N GLY A 132 -10.40 -5.56 7.64
CA GLY A 132 -11.20 -6.39 6.75
C GLY A 132 -12.09 -7.37 7.51
N ASP A 133 -11.45 -8.19 8.34
CA ASP A 133 -12.14 -9.17 9.20
C ASP A 133 -13.14 -8.50 10.16
N LYS A 134 -12.73 -7.39 10.79
CA LYS A 134 -13.56 -6.67 11.76
C LYS A 134 -14.83 -6.06 11.14
N TYR A 135 -14.73 -5.52 9.93
CA TYR A 135 -15.83 -4.82 9.26
C TYR A 135 -16.55 -5.68 8.20
N GLY A 136 -16.12 -6.93 7.99
CA GLY A 136 -16.71 -7.84 7.01
C GLY A 136 -16.48 -7.38 5.57
N ILE A 137 -15.34 -6.79 5.28
CA ILE A 137 -14.94 -6.31 3.94
C ILE A 137 -13.69 -7.06 3.52
N GLU A 138 -13.74 -7.72 2.37
CA GLU A 138 -12.60 -8.50 1.87
C GLU A 138 -11.39 -7.62 1.53
N THR A 139 -10.20 -8.13 1.83
CA THR A 139 -8.89 -7.48 1.56
C THR A 139 -7.95 -8.37 0.75
N PRO A 140 -8.41 -8.99 -0.35
CA PRO A 140 -7.72 -10.12 -0.97
C PRO A 140 -6.31 -9.79 -1.46
N VAL A 141 -6.05 -8.55 -1.88
CA VAL A 141 -4.69 -8.17 -2.33
C VAL A 141 -3.79 -7.86 -1.14
N ASN A 142 -4.29 -7.20 -0.10
CA ASN A 142 -3.53 -7.04 1.15
C ASN A 142 -3.20 -8.39 1.80
N ASP A 143 -4.13 -9.35 1.82
CA ASP A 143 -3.92 -10.70 2.36
C ASP A 143 -2.77 -11.42 1.64
N GLN A 144 -2.74 -11.34 0.30
CA GLN A 144 -1.66 -11.89 -0.51
C GLN A 144 -0.30 -11.22 -0.23
N VAL A 145 -0.27 -9.89 -0.06
CA VAL A 145 0.96 -9.18 0.33
C VAL A 145 1.45 -9.68 1.69
N VAL A 146 0.56 -9.82 2.68
CA VAL A 146 0.92 -10.34 4.01
C VAL A 146 1.46 -11.77 3.93
N GLU A 147 0.81 -12.65 3.16
CA GLU A 147 1.27 -14.03 2.97
C GLU A 147 2.66 -14.07 2.35
N ILE A 148 2.87 -13.35 1.23
CA ILE A 148 4.13 -13.38 0.49
C ILE A 148 5.27 -12.84 1.35
N VAL A 149 5.10 -11.68 1.99
CA VAL A 149 6.16 -11.10 2.83
C VAL A 149 6.48 -12.01 4.02
N ARG A 150 5.47 -12.56 4.72
CA ARG A 150 5.71 -13.53 5.81
C ARG A 150 6.39 -14.80 5.30
N GLY A 151 6.05 -15.24 4.10
CA GLY A 151 6.71 -16.35 3.43
C GLY A 151 8.18 -16.05 3.10
N ILE A 152 8.51 -14.82 2.70
CA ILE A 152 9.89 -14.39 2.52
C ILE A 152 10.63 -14.37 3.86
N GLU A 153 10.03 -13.82 4.91
CA GLU A 153 10.61 -13.80 6.26
C GLU A 153 10.91 -15.21 6.81
N SER A 154 10.09 -16.21 6.44
CA SER A 154 10.27 -17.61 6.85
C SER A 154 11.13 -18.43 5.88
N GLY A 155 11.63 -17.84 4.80
CA GLY A 155 12.41 -18.54 3.77
C GLY A 155 11.59 -19.45 2.84
N LYS A 156 10.26 -19.34 2.81
CA LYS A 156 9.37 -20.03 1.87
C LYS A 156 9.51 -19.44 0.45
N TYR A 157 9.72 -18.14 0.35
CA TYR A 157 9.88 -17.40 -0.91
C TYR A 157 11.15 -16.55 -0.89
N ASN A 158 11.64 -16.19 -2.08
CA ASN A 158 12.64 -15.14 -2.24
C ASN A 158 11.92 -13.83 -2.62
N TYR A 159 12.52 -12.67 -2.35
CA TYR A 159 12.01 -11.37 -2.82
C TYR A 159 12.41 -11.14 -4.29
N VAL A 160 11.63 -11.66 -5.22
CA VAL A 160 11.91 -11.58 -6.66
C VAL A 160 10.70 -11.07 -7.42
N PHE A 161 10.90 -10.46 -8.58
CA PHE A 161 9.83 -9.78 -9.32
C PHE A 161 8.77 -10.78 -9.81
N GLU A 162 9.16 -12.02 -10.07
CA GLU A 162 8.31 -13.14 -10.47
C GLU A 162 7.26 -13.50 -9.41
N ASN A 163 7.41 -13.07 -8.16
CA ASN A 163 6.34 -13.19 -7.16
C ASN A 163 5.06 -12.48 -7.60
N LEU A 164 5.12 -11.57 -8.59
CA LEU A 164 3.95 -10.98 -9.21
C LEU A 164 3.00 -12.03 -9.81
N ASP A 165 3.50 -13.21 -10.20
CA ASP A 165 2.68 -14.32 -10.69
C ASP A 165 1.85 -15.00 -9.60
N LEU A 166 2.24 -14.83 -8.33
CA LEU A 166 1.46 -15.32 -7.18
C LEU A 166 0.20 -14.49 -6.92
N PHE A 167 0.15 -13.26 -7.44
CA PHE A 167 -0.98 -12.36 -7.23
C PHE A 167 -2.15 -12.69 -8.16
N ASN A 168 -3.29 -12.99 -7.53
CA ASN A 168 -4.62 -13.03 -8.14
C ASN A 168 -5.30 -11.67 -7.89
N VAL A 169 -5.30 -10.82 -8.91
CA VAL A 169 -5.91 -9.48 -8.83
C VAL A 169 -7.41 -9.60 -9.12
N PRO A 170 -8.30 -9.10 -8.25
CA PRO A 170 -9.73 -9.17 -8.49
C PRO A 170 -10.15 -8.42 -9.76
N GLU A 171 -11.07 -9.00 -10.54
CA GLU A 171 -11.66 -8.28 -11.65
C GLU A 171 -12.55 -7.12 -11.15
N VAL A 172 -12.39 -5.96 -11.78
CA VAL A 172 -13.26 -4.81 -11.54
C VAL A 172 -14.30 -4.74 -12.65
N LYS A 173 -15.57 -4.58 -12.25
CA LYS A 173 -16.68 -4.46 -13.19
C LYS A 173 -16.68 -3.13 -13.95
#